data_AF-A0A395SSD8-F1
#
_entry.id   AF-A0A395SSD8-F1
#
_cell.length_a   1.000
_cell.length_b   1.000
_cell.length_c   1.000
_cell.angle_alpha   90.00
_cell.angle_beta   90.00
_cell.angle_gamma   90.00
#
_symmetry.space_group_name_H-M   'P 1'
#
loop_
_entity.id
_entity.type
_entity.pdbx_description
1 polymer ?
#
loop_
_entity_poly.entity_id
_entity_poly.type
_entity_poly.pdbx_seq_one_letter_code
_entity_poly.pdbx_strand_id
1 'polypeptide(L)'
;MGGKAFTRSDPPLETPRMPREVYLEVKNQIIRTLGPAFSWIDSPIEGPGKKDFGDIDIIVTGLIGNDMRKESILTLINHLLEAEAQITEPGNTVAAHFAIPWPKDFPGPSVHGPLQDDISNDLKSSSTPVGTISPADTSSPDLSRPQSGACGISESNAEPLSLKDLREKGKAILPYAARQTGLAMALMKDNSGCESPQETSCPSPDAGKKRKSSWSAQGKKLFIPRSRSFSSFSNLVSKLSQSGWNSADSSGDESKKGESSTPDSLTDQKSGFYIQVDVHYCDSIKQAKYLRFHQAHGDMWQLLGSIIKPFGLTVDNVGLWIRVPEIEAVDKKRAKILLTSVPNQILDFIGVSVPEYWRPFADVDAMFRYISKCYMFWVPPDYTVEHELATSKHNDRQRLSQRPVYKRWVYEFKPHCRSQGLYSKALTTREDVRNKAFETFKIETEYHQRLRDFIFETQKKEIIMEIKKNIFPPLDEPATQKAIQVRNLHVKALKEIIIDRVDAARYNIVAPKGLRLPNGLFNMPRVLAFASTIANEIVVAVERRNNPRAQGESTNQAQQGTDGRAITPEVPSLQGGPTSQGLPPGGT
;
A
#
# COMPACT_ATOMS: atom_id res chain seq x y z
N MET A 1 17.41 5.19 -15.00
CA MET A 1 18.85 5.49 -15.04
C MET A 1 19.49 4.83 -13.82
N GLY A 2 19.83 3.54 -13.95
CA GLY A 2 20.59 2.75 -12.98
C GLY A 2 22.09 2.74 -13.31
N GLY A 3 22.90 1.95 -12.61
CA GLY A 3 24.35 1.83 -12.89
C GLY A 3 25.26 2.91 -12.27
N LYS A 4 24.87 3.50 -11.12
CA LYS A 4 25.63 4.59 -10.45
C LYS A 4 26.01 4.26 -9.00
N ALA A 5 25.94 2.98 -8.61
CA ALA A 5 26.18 2.58 -7.22
C ALA A 5 27.63 2.89 -6.79
N PHE A 6 28.59 2.72 -7.70
CA PHE A 6 30.03 2.85 -7.43
C PHE A 6 30.64 4.21 -7.80
N THR A 7 29.87 5.15 -8.36
CA THR A 7 30.39 6.49 -8.71
C THR A 7 30.91 7.28 -7.48
N ARG A 8 30.49 6.89 -6.28
CA ARG A 8 30.90 7.50 -5.01
C ARG A 8 31.74 6.55 -4.13
N SER A 9 32.23 5.44 -4.68
CA SER A 9 33.19 4.59 -3.96
C SER A 9 34.56 5.28 -3.88
N ASP A 10 35.44 4.77 -3.02
CA ASP A 10 36.81 5.22 -2.89
C ASP A 10 37.76 4.02 -3.02
N PRO A 11 38.49 3.88 -4.15
CA PRO A 11 38.44 4.74 -5.33
C PRO A 11 37.10 4.63 -6.09
N PRO A 12 36.68 5.66 -6.84
CA PRO A 12 35.49 5.59 -7.69
C PRO A 12 35.69 4.54 -8.80
N LEU A 13 34.72 3.66 -8.99
CA LEU A 13 34.72 2.73 -10.12
C LEU A 13 33.85 3.27 -11.24
N GLU A 14 34.38 3.21 -12.46
CA GLU A 14 33.66 3.64 -13.65
C GLU A 14 32.76 2.52 -14.17
N THR A 15 31.45 2.73 -14.10
CA THR A 15 30.42 1.80 -14.58
C THR A 15 29.65 2.40 -15.76
N PRO A 16 30.24 2.43 -16.97
CA PRO A 16 29.62 3.05 -18.14
C PRO A 16 28.39 2.29 -18.62
N ARG A 17 27.57 2.95 -19.44
CA ARG A 17 26.36 2.32 -20.01
C ARG A 17 26.77 1.25 -21.03
N MET A 18 26.18 0.07 -20.92
CA MET A 18 26.41 -1.08 -21.78
C MET A 18 25.55 -1.02 -23.05
N PRO A 19 26.13 -1.27 -24.23
CA PRO A 19 25.37 -1.66 -25.42
C PRO A 19 24.59 -2.97 -25.18
N ARG A 20 23.55 -3.20 -26.01
CA ARG A 20 22.68 -4.38 -25.87
C ARG A 20 23.41 -5.71 -25.95
N GLU A 21 24.40 -5.83 -26.83
CA GLU A 21 25.18 -7.05 -27.03
C GLU A 21 25.97 -7.41 -25.77
N VAL A 22 26.71 -6.45 -25.22
CA VAL A 22 27.45 -6.59 -23.96
C VAL A 22 26.51 -6.95 -22.81
N TYR A 23 25.40 -6.23 -22.67
CA TYR A 23 24.43 -6.49 -21.60
C TYR A 23 23.87 -7.93 -21.67
N LEU A 24 23.52 -8.42 -22.87
CA LEU A 24 22.97 -9.77 -23.02
C LEU A 24 24.01 -10.85 -22.74
N GLU A 25 25.23 -10.69 -23.22
CA GLU A 25 26.29 -11.65 -22.99
C GLU A 25 26.60 -11.77 -21.49
N VAL A 26 26.85 -10.63 -20.85
CA VAL A 26 27.19 -10.59 -19.42
C VAL A 26 26.04 -11.10 -18.56
N LYS A 27 24.79 -10.76 -18.88
CA LYS A 27 23.63 -11.30 -18.18
C LYS A 27 23.56 -12.83 -18.31
N ASN A 28 23.76 -13.37 -19.50
CA ASN A 28 23.73 -14.82 -19.73
C ASN A 28 24.87 -15.52 -18.99
N GLN A 29 26.07 -14.92 -18.99
CA GLN A 29 27.22 -15.41 -18.23
C GLN A 29 26.89 -15.45 -16.74
N ILE A 30 26.38 -14.37 -16.15
CA ILE A 30 25.99 -14.33 -14.74
C ILE A 30 24.97 -15.43 -14.40
N ILE A 31 23.95 -15.62 -15.23
CA ILE A 31 22.95 -16.68 -15.03
C ILE A 31 23.59 -18.07 -15.05
N ARG A 32 24.53 -18.34 -15.98
CA ARG A 32 25.27 -19.62 -16.04
C ARG A 32 26.14 -19.83 -14.82
N THR A 33 26.83 -18.79 -14.35
CA THR A 33 27.75 -18.85 -13.22
C THR A 33 27.01 -19.05 -11.89
N LEU A 34 25.91 -18.33 -11.67
CA LEU A 34 25.16 -18.40 -10.41
C LEU A 34 24.14 -19.54 -10.40
N GLY A 35 23.62 -19.95 -11.55
CA GLY A 35 22.56 -20.97 -11.67
C GLY A 35 22.80 -22.26 -10.87
N PRO A 36 24.00 -22.87 -10.92
CA PRO A 36 24.31 -24.07 -10.15
C PRO A 36 24.23 -23.91 -8.62
N ALA A 37 24.34 -22.68 -8.10
CA ALA A 37 24.30 -22.41 -6.67
C ALA A 37 22.88 -22.16 -6.14
N PHE A 38 21.90 -21.91 -7.01
CA PHE A 38 20.55 -21.51 -6.60
C PHE A 38 19.47 -22.36 -7.28
N SER A 39 18.45 -22.74 -6.53
CA SER A 39 17.29 -23.48 -7.05
C SER A 39 16.48 -22.68 -8.07
N TRP A 40 16.58 -21.35 -8.04
CA TRP A 40 15.91 -20.45 -8.96
C TRP A 40 16.72 -19.15 -9.14
N ILE A 41 16.88 -18.75 -10.39
CA ILE A 41 17.54 -17.52 -10.82
C ILE A 41 16.79 -16.94 -12.02
N ASP A 42 16.61 -15.63 -12.08
CA ASP A 42 16.04 -14.94 -13.23
C ASP A 42 16.42 -13.45 -13.23
N SER A 43 16.13 -12.76 -14.32
CA SER A 43 16.28 -11.31 -14.47
C SER A 43 14.95 -10.69 -14.90
N PRO A 44 14.55 -9.53 -14.37
CA PRO A 44 13.34 -8.83 -14.81
C PRO A 44 13.34 -8.53 -16.32
N ILE A 45 12.14 -8.49 -16.91
CA ILE A 45 12.00 -8.07 -18.32
C ILE A 45 12.36 -6.58 -18.41
N GLU A 46 13.22 -6.23 -19.36
CA GLU A 46 13.64 -4.85 -19.56
C GLU A 46 12.53 -3.96 -20.11
N GLY A 47 12.56 -2.67 -19.74
CA GLY A 47 11.68 -1.67 -20.34
C GLY A 47 11.93 -1.53 -21.85
N PRO A 48 10.88 -1.32 -22.67
CA PRO A 48 11.03 -1.22 -24.12
C PRO A 48 11.79 0.04 -24.55
N GLY A 49 12.41 -0.02 -25.74
CA GLY A 49 13.10 1.11 -26.35
C GLY A 49 14.43 1.53 -25.70
N LYS A 50 14.95 0.75 -24.73
CA LYS A 50 16.28 0.97 -24.16
C LYS A 50 17.36 0.72 -25.21
N LYS A 51 18.18 1.73 -25.49
CA LYS A 51 19.36 1.64 -26.39
C LYS A 51 20.60 1.15 -25.65
N ASP A 52 20.68 1.46 -24.36
CA ASP A 52 21.78 1.09 -23.47
C ASP A 52 21.28 0.71 -22.06
N PHE A 53 22.15 0.09 -21.27
CA PHE A 53 21.87 -0.48 -19.95
C PHE A 53 22.89 0.02 -18.93
N GLY A 54 22.49 0.22 -17.67
CA GLY A 54 23.42 0.75 -16.64
C GLY A 54 23.85 -0.30 -15.66
N ASP A 55 22.98 -1.27 -15.45
CA ASP A 55 23.05 -2.32 -14.46
C ASP A 55 22.40 -3.58 -15.03
N ILE A 56 22.73 -4.71 -14.42
CA ILE A 56 22.09 -6.00 -14.65
C ILE A 56 21.41 -6.42 -13.36
N ASP A 57 20.08 -6.42 -13.35
CA ASP A 57 19.27 -6.91 -12.23
C ASP A 57 19.16 -8.44 -12.26
N ILE A 58 19.53 -9.09 -11.16
CA ILE A 58 19.46 -10.54 -10.97
C ILE A 58 18.71 -10.85 -9.68
N ILE A 59 17.77 -11.80 -9.75
CA ILE A 59 17.00 -12.27 -8.60
C ILE A 59 17.31 -13.75 -8.40
N VAL A 60 17.68 -14.13 -7.18
CA VAL A 60 18.04 -15.52 -6.81
C VAL A 60 17.30 -15.97 -5.56
N THR A 61 17.08 -17.28 -5.42
CA THR A 61 16.52 -17.87 -4.19
C THR A 61 16.84 -19.37 -4.06
N GLY A 62 16.79 -19.86 -2.82
CA GLY A 62 16.98 -21.26 -2.48
C GLY A 62 18.41 -21.71 -2.78
N LEU A 63 19.35 -21.25 -1.95
CA LEU A 63 20.75 -21.69 -2.03
C LEU A 63 20.84 -23.22 -1.94
N ILE A 64 21.60 -23.82 -2.85
CA ILE A 64 21.80 -25.27 -2.92
C ILE A 64 22.99 -25.64 -2.02
N GLY A 65 22.73 -26.46 -1.01
CA GLY A 65 23.75 -26.96 -0.07
C GLY A 65 23.91 -26.09 1.18
N ASN A 66 23.43 -26.61 2.30
CA ASN A 66 23.42 -26.06 3.67
C ASN A 66 22.82 -24.66 3.87
N ASP A 67 22.14 -24.49 5.00
CA ASP A 67 21.60 -23.20 5.42
C ASP A 67 22.74 -22.25 5.78
N MET A 68 22.90 -21.18 5.00
CA MET A 68 23.96 -20.20 5.13
C MET A 68 23.36 -18.88 5.63
N ARG A 69 24.08 -18.21 6.54
CA ARG A 69 23.71 -16.84 6.97
C ARG A 69 23.69 -15.89 5.76
N LYS A 70 22.82 -14.88 5.81
CA LYS A 70 22.61 -13.86 4.76
C LYS A 70 23.91 -13.24 4.25
N GLU A 71 24.83 -12.88 5.15
CA GLU A 71 26.11 -12.26 4.79
C GLU A 71 27.02 -13.22 4.01
N SER A 72 26.91 -14.52 4.30
CA SER A 72 27.67 -15.56 3.63
C SER A 72 27.17 -15.84 2.22
N ILE A 73 25.88 -15.61 1.93
CA ILE A 73 25.30 -15.69 0.58
C ILE A 73 25.92 -14.63 -0.33
N LEU A 74 25.94 -13.37 0.11
CA LEU A 74 26.51 -12.29 -0.71
C LEU A 74 28.02 -12.47 -0.92
N THR A 75 28.72 -13.04 0.05
CA THR A 75 30.15 -13.39 -0.08
C THR A 75 30.36 -14.49 -1.12
N LEU A 76 29.47 -15.50 -1.16
CA LEU A 76 29.50 -16.54 -2.18
C LEU A 76 29.26 -15.95 -3.57
N ILE A 77 28.23 -15.11 -3.72
CA ILE A 77 27.93 -14.44 -4.99
C ILE A 77 29.11 -13.59 -5.46
N ASN A 78 29.73 -12.80 -4.56
CA ASN A 78 30.93 -12.03 -4.86
C ASN A 78 32.03 -12.92 -5.47
N HIS A 79 32.32 -14.03 -4.79
CA HIS A 79 33.37 -14.96 -5.20
C HIS A 79 33.06 -15.66 -6.53
N LEU A 80 31.81 -16.09 -6.74
CA LEU A 80 31.39 -16.71 -8.00
C LEU A 80 31.42 -15.72 -9.18
N LEU A 81 31.09 -14.46 -8.95
CA LEU A 81 31.13 -13.41 -9.97
C LEU A 81 32.51 -12.80 -10.19
N GLU A 82 33.50 -13.17 -9.36
CA GLU A 82 34.82 -12.54 -9.32
C GLU A 82 34.74 -11.01 -9.23
N ALA A 83 33.78 -10.51 -8.43
CA ALA A 83 33.52 -9.08 -8.34
C ALA A 83 34.68 -8.33 -7.65
N GLU A 84 35.11 -7.23 -8.24
CA GLU A 84 36.22 -6.43 -7.71
C GLU A 84 35.77 -5.52 -6.55
N ALA A 85 34.49 -5.15 -6.53
CA ALA A 85 33.88 -4.43 -5.42
C ALA A 85 32.44 -4.82 -5.16
N GLN A 86 32.01 -4.62 -3.91
CA GLN A 86 30.65 -4.88 -3.46
C GLN A 86 30.15 -3.75 -2.55
N ILE A 87 28.89 -3.35 -2.75
CA ILE A 87 28.13 -2.46 -1.87
C ILE A 87 26.86 -3.19 -1.44
N THR A 88 26.78 -3.58 -0.18
CA THR A 88 25.58 -4.21 0.39
C THR A 88 24.53 -3.16 0.76
N GLU A 89 23.27 -3.41 0.42
CA GLU A 89 22.18 -2.53 0.83
C GLU A 89 21.94 -2.60 2.35
N PRO A 90 21.69 -1.46 3.02
CA PRO A 90 21.39 -1.46 4.45
C PRO A 90 19.99 -2.01 4.71
N GLY A 91 19.85 -2.94 5.65
CA GLY A 91 18.55 -3.42 6.11
C GLY A 91 18.52 -4.93 6.34
N ASN A 92 17.31 -5.50 6.34
CA ASN A 92 17.08 -6.93 6.49
C ASN A 92 17.01 -7.68 5.13
N THR A 93 17.03 -6.94 4.01
CA THR A 93 17.05 -7.49 2.65
C THR A 93 18.44 -7.99 2.29
N VAL A 94 18.52 -9.14 1.63
CA VAL A 94 19.79 -9.71 1.15
C VAL A 94 20.00 -9.22 -0.27
N ALA A 95 20.47 -7.98 -0.40
CA ALA A 95 20.71 -7.35 -1.69
C ALA A 95 22.05 -6.61 -1.70
N ALA A 96 22.75 -6.68 -2.82
CA ALA A 96 24.01 -5.96 -3.01
C ALA A 96 24.23 -5.59 -4.47
N HIS A 97 24.98 -4.51 -4.66
CA HIS A 97 25.55 -4.10 -5.94
C HIS A 97 26.97 -4.68 -6.03
N PHE A 98 27.30 -5.27 -7.17
CA PHE A 98 28.63 -5.82 -7.48
C PHE A 98 29.21 -5.09 -8.68
N ALA A 99 30.52 -4.83 -8.65
CA ALA A 99 31.26 -4.33 -9.79
C ALA A 99 32.08 -5.50 -10.36
N ILE A 100 31.71 -5.97 -11.55
CA ILE A 100 32.46 -7.00 -12.28
C ILE A 100 33.28 -6.34 -13.39
N PRO A 101 34.47 -6.83 -13.74
CA PRO A 101 35.27 -6.28 -14.83
C PRO A 101 34.52 -6.31 -16.16
N TRP A 102 34.77 -5.30 -17.02
CA TRP A 102 34.26 -5.32 -18.39
C TRP A 102 34.82 -6.53 -19.16
N PRO A 103 34.01 -7.25 -19.96
CA PRO A 103 34.49 -8.40 -20.72
C PRO A 103 35.62 -8.04 -21.69
N LYS A 104 36.73 -8.78 -21.66
CA LYS A 104 37.91 -8.52 -22.52
C LYS A 104 37.61 -8.66 -24.01
N ASP A 105 36.66 -9.54 -24.37
CA ASP A 105 36.33 -9.86 -25.76
C ASP A 105 35.39 -8.83 -26.42
N PHE A 106 34.92 -7.84 -25.65
CA PHE A 106 34.05 -6.79 -26.17
C PHE A 106 34.81 -5.47 -26.26
N PRO A 107 34.51 -4.63 -27.28
CA PRO A 107 35.13 -3.32 -27.38
C PRO A 107 34.89 -2.55 -26.08
N GLY A 108 35.96 -1.92 -25.57
CA GLY A 108 35.86 -1.01 -24.45
C GLY A 108 34.87 0.12 -24.76
N PRO A 109 34.17 0.66 -23.74
CA PRO A 109 33.27 1.77 -23.92
C PRO A 109 34.01 2.94 -24.57
N SER A 110 33.43 3.51 -25.63
CA SER A 110 34.02 4.65 -26.33
C SER A 110 34.11 5.85 -25.39
N VAL A 111 35.34 6.19 -24.97
CA VAL A 111 35.64 7.42 -24.22
C VAL A 111 35.41 8.60 -25.17
N HIS A 112 34.17 9.10 -25.23
CA HIS A 112 33.96 10.44 -25.78
C HIS A 112 34.59 11.43 -24.79
N GLY A 113 35.61 12.15 -25.27
CA GLY A 113 36.26 13.23 -24.52
C GLY A 113 35.24 14.29 -24.07
N PRO A 114 35.61 15.16 -23.11
CA PRO A 114 34.68 16.05 -22.44
C PRO A 114 33.87 16.86 -23.45
N LEU A 115 32.54 16.71 -23.40
CA LEU A 115 31.62 17.63 -24.02
C LEU A 115 31.97 19.03 -23.52
N GLN A 116 32.37 19.90 -24.44
CA GLN A 116 32.49 21.33 -24.18
C GLN A 116 31.15 21.84 -23.67
N ASP A 117 31.23 22.62 -22.59
CA ASP A 117 30.10 23.29 -21.97
C ASP A 117 29.42 24.23 -22.96
N ASP A 118 28.25 23.86 -23.47
CA ASP A 118 27.36 24.77 -24.20
C ASP A 118 26.69 25.74 -23.21
N ILE A 119 27.41 26.80 -22.81
CA ILE A 119 26.83 28.06 -22.36
C ILE A 119 27.68 29.23 -22.85
N SER A 120 27.29 29.83 -23.99
CA SER A 120 27.20 31.29 -24.13
C SER A 120 26.42 31.69 -25.38
N ASN A 121 25.38 32.51 -25.16
CA ASN A 121 24.70 33.32 -26.17
C ASN A 121 25.71 34.24 -26.88
N ASP A 122 25.47 34.56 -28.16
CA ASP A 122 25.13 35.96 -28.48
C ASP A 122 24.61 36.18 -29.91
N LEU A 123 23.67 37.13 -29.97
CA LEU A 123 23.05 37.73 -31.13
C LEU A 123 24.08 38.14 -32.20
N LYS A 124 23.77 37.85 -33.47
CA LYS A 124 24.05 38.81 -34.55
C LYS A 124 22.82 39.00 -35.42
N SER A 125 22.39 40.25 -35.43
CA SER A 125 21.45 40.89 -36.32
C SER A 125 22.01 40.98 -37.75
N SER A 126 21.15 40.75 -38.75
CA SER A 126 21.15 41.55 -39.98
C SER A 126 19.76 41.55 -40.64
N SER A 127 19.09 42.69 -40.51
CA SER A 127 18.15 43.31 -41.46
C SER A 127 18.79 43.37 -42.88
N THR A 128 18.15 43.30 -44.05
CA THR A 128 16.83 43.74 -44.60
C THR A 128 16.81 43.31 -46.10
N PRO A 129 15.85 43.68 -47.01
CA PRO A 129 14.38 43.56 -47.05
C PRO A 129 13.80 42.97 -48.38
N VAL A 130 12.50 42.64 -48.35
CA VAL A 130 11.44 42.87 -49.37
C VAL A 130 11.58 42.32 -50.81
N GLY A 131 10.57 41.51 -51.18
CA GLY A 131 10.16 41.23 -52.56
C GLY A 131 8.74 40.67 -52.61
N THR A 132 7.76 41.56 -52.65
CA THR A 132 6.32 41.31 -52.89
C THR A 132 6.08 40.91 -54.35
N ILE A 133 5.14 39.98 -54.63
CA ILE A 133 4.08 40.01 -55.69
C ILE A 133 3.18 38.74 -55.53
N SER A 134 1.96 38.97 -55.04
CA SER A 134 0.60 38.58 -55.50
C SER A 134 0.24 37.31 -56.33
N PRO A 135 -1.07 36.92 -56.35
CA PRO A 135 -1.60 35.55 -56.38
C PRO A 135 -2.36 35.17 -57.69
N ALA A 136 -2.75 33.89 -57.83
CA ALA A 136 -3.90 33.39 -58.62
C ALA A 136 -4.08 31.88 -58.32
N ASP A 137 -5.22 31.47 -57.75
CA ASP A 137 -6.37 30.81 -58.41
C ASP A 137 -6.09 29.45 -59.08
N THR A 138 -6.74 28.37 -58.61
CA THR A 138 -7.75 27.61 -59.39
C THR A 138 -8.27 26.33 -58.68
N SER A 139 -9.61 26.26 -58.61
CA SER A 139 -10.50 25.09 -58.83
C SER A 139 -10.53 23.85 -57.91
N SER A 140 -11.66 23.74 -57.20
CA SER A 140 -12.56 22.57 -56.96
C SER A 140 -12.77 21.62 -58.17
N PRO A 141 -13.37 20.40 -58.07
CA PRO A 141 -14.60 20.03 -57.33
C PRO A 141 -14.51 18.74 -56.47
N ASP A 142 -15.17 18.63 -55.31
CA ASP A 142 -16.58 18.24 -55.06
C ASP A 142 -17.02 16.92 -55.73
N LEU A 143 -17.46 15.94 -54.92
CA LEU A 143 -18.75 15.24 -55.04
C LEU A 143 -18.94 14.17 -53.92
N SER A 144 -19.99 14.41 -53.12
CA SER A 144 -21.03 13.44 -52.75
C SER A 144 -20.87 12.51 -51.54
N ARG A 145 -21.50 12.98 -50.46
CA ARG A 145 -22.25 12.22 -49.44
C ARG A 145 -23.46 11.49 -50.06
N PRO A 146 -24.10 10.55 -49.32
CA PRO A 146 -25.51 10.79 -48.99
C PRO A 146 -25.85 10.52 -47.51
N GLN A 147 -26.78 11.32 -46.99
CA GLN A 147 -27.53 11.10 -45.75
C GLN A 147 -28.83 10.33 -46.06
N SER A 148 -29.25 9.47 -45.14
CA SER A 148 -30.64 9.37 -44.63
C SER A 148 -30.57 8.54 -43.34
N GLY A 149 -31.39 8.69 -42.31
CA GLY A 149 -32.59 9.49 -42.08
C GLY A 149 -32.92 9.41 -40.58
N ALA A 150 -33.64 10.43 -40.11
CA ALA A 150 -33.94 10.68 -38.70
C ALA A 150 -35.09 9.80 -38.15
N CYS A 151 -35.12 9.64 -36.82
CA CYS A 151 -36.35 9.65 -36.03
C CYS A 151 -36.02 10.17 -34.62
N GLY A 152 -36.78 11.16 -34.14
CA GLY A 152 -36.51 11.92 -32.92
C GLY A 152 -37.36 11.53 -31.71
N ILE A 153 -37.42 12.47 -30.75
CA ILE A 153 -38.20 12.52 -29.49
C ILE A 153 -37.43 11.84 -28.32
N SER A 154 -37.12 12.44 -27.16
CA SER A 154 -37.60 13.63 -26.44
C SER A 154 -36.47 14.28 -25.63
N GLU A 155 -36.54 15.60 -25.50
CA GLU A 155 -35.77 16.40 -24.55
C GLU A 155 -36.20 16.11 -23.11
N SER A 156 -35.24 15.99 -22.19
CA SER A 156 -35.44 16.35 -20.78
C SER A 156 -34.14 16.86 -20.19
N ASN A 157 -34.04 18.19 -20.07
CA ASN A 157 -33.06 18.88 -19.26
C ASN A 157 -33.28 18.51 -17.79
N ALA A 158 -32.27 17.93 -17.15
CA ALA A 158 -32.15 17.90 -15.69
C ALA A 158 -30.67 17.96 -15.30
N GLU A 159 -30.28 19.08 -14.67
CA GLU A 159 -28.99 19.25 -14.01
C GLU A 159 -28.75 18.16 -12.94
N PRO A 160 -27.51 17.69 -12.75
CA PRO A 160 -27.19 16.79 -11.65
C PRO A 160 -27.16 17.55 -10.31
N LEU A 161 -28.10 17.20 -9.43
CA LEU A 161 -28.25 17.69 -8.07
C LEU A 161 -26.97 17.55 -7.22
N SER A 162 -26.69 18.59 -6.45
CA SER A 162 -25.55 18.73 -5.53
C SER A 162 -25.68 17.81 -4.31
N LEU A 163 -24.53 17.35 -3.79
CA LEU A 163 -24.34 16.46 -2.62
C LEU A 163 -24.99 16.98 -1.30
N LYS A 164 -25.57 18.18 -1.30
CA LYS A 164 -26.37 18.71 -0.19
C LYS A 164 -27.83 18.23 -0.21
N ASP A 165 -28.41 17.94 -1.38
CA ASP A 165 -29.85 17.67 -1.50
C ASP A 165 -30.24 16.21 -1.18
N LEU A 166 -29.27 15.29 -1.17
CA LEU A 166 -29.45 13.90 -0.73
C LEU A 166 -29.49 13.74 0.80
N ARG A 167 -29.16 14.79 1.56
CA ARG A 167 -29.12 14.73 3.03
C ARG A 167 -30.48 15.03 3.69
N GLU A 168 -31.41 15.68 2.98
CA GLU A 168 -32.69 16.08 3.56
C GLU A 168 -33.90 15.18 3.19
N LYS A 169 -33.77 14.29 2.20
CA LYS A 169 -34.85 13.33 1.85
C LYS A 169 -34.67 11.91 2.39
N GLY A 170 -33.73 11.70 3.31
CA GLY A 170 -33.51 10.41 4.01
C GLY A 170 -34.36 10.21 5.27
N LYS A 171 -35.54 10.84 5.37
CA LYS A 171 -36.51 10.64 6.46
C LYS A 171 -37.82 10.07 5.89
N ALA A 172 -37.78 8.84 5.42
CA ALA A 172 -38.86 7.87 5.50
C ALA A 172 -38.45 6.58 4.77
N ILE A 173 -38.92 5.44 5.29
CA ILE A 173 -39.02 4.10 4.66
C ILE A 173 -37.96 3.06 5.08
N LEU A 174 -38.38 2.20 6.02
CA LEU A 174 -38.15 0.75 6.13
C LEU A 174 -39.56 0.13 6.34
N PRO A 175 -39.86 -1.17 6.09
CA PRO A 175 -38.94 -2.28 5.78
C PRO A 175 -39.40 -3.24 4.64
N TYR A 176 -38.44 -3.85 3.92
CA TYR A 176 -38.66 -5.13 3.23
C TYR A 176 -37.34 -5.92 3.11
N ALA A 177 -36.88 -6.48 4.22
CA ALA A 177 -35.82 -7.51 4.23
C ALA A 177 -35.83 -8.25 5.58
N ALA A 178 -36.95 -8.91 5.87
CA ALA A 178 -37.07 -9.82 7.01
C ALA A 178 -37.87 -11.04 6.54
N ARG A 179 -37.21 -11.93 5.78
CA ARG A 179 -37.63 -13.31 5.48
C ARG A 179 -36.51 -13.97 4.67
N GLN A 180 -35.49 -14.50 5.35
CA GLN A 180 -34.74 -15.70 4.88
C GLN A 180 -33.62 -16.21 5.82
N THR A 181 -33.65 -15.91 7.12
CA THR A 181 -32.64 -16.42 8.08
C THR A 181 -33.26 -17.17 9.26
N GLY A 182 -34.30 -17.96 8.99
CA GLY A 182 -35.07 -18.71 10.01
C GLY A 182 -34.92 -20.23 10.01
N LEU A 183 -34.09 -20.83 9.14
CA LEU A 183 -34.14 -22.29 8.90
C LEU A 183 -32.80 -23.04 9.01
N ALA A 184 -31.75 -22.43 9.56
CA ALA A 184 -30.42 -23.06 9.69
C ALA A 184 -29.88 -23.15 11.13
N MET A 185 -30.73 -22.96 12.16
CA MET A 185 -30.34 -23.12 13.58
C MET A 185 -31.33 -23.98 14.36
N ALA A 186 -31.66 -25.16 13.84
CA ALA A 186 -32.51 -26.13 14.54
C ALA A 186 -32.01 -27.59 14.49
N LEU A 187 -30.77 -27.83 14.09
CA LEU A 187 -30.15 -29.16 14.11
C LEU A 187 -28.69 -29.04 14.48
N MET A 188 -28.39 -28.99 15.78
CA MET A 188 -27.15 -29.47 16.43
C MET A 188 -27.30 -29.21 17.94
N LYS A 189 -28.11 -30.04 18.59
CA LYS A 189 -28.14 -30.19 20.04
C LYS A 189 -28.22 -31.69 20.28
N ASP A 190 -27.10 -32.26 20.72
CA ASP A 190 -26.94 -33.51 21.48
C ASP A 190 -25.53 -34.07 21.24
N ASN A 191 -24.59 -33.78 22.14
CA ASN A 191 -23.96 -34.82 22.95
C ASN A 191 -23.01 -34.23 24.02
N SER A 192 -23.16 -34.79 25.21
CA SER A 192 -22.40 -34.57 26.44
C SER A 192 -21.10 -35.39 26.49
N GLY A 193 -20.08 -34.93 27.24
CA GLY A 193 -19.11 -35.84 27.87
C GLY A 193 -17.69 -35.32 28.14
N CYS A 194 -17.45 -34.99 29.42
CA CYS A 194 -16.23 -35.14 30.24
C CYS A 194 -14.87 -34.41 29.99
N GLU A 195 -14.47 -33.76 31.09
CA GLU A 195 -13.14 -33.75 31.77
C GLU A 195 -12.00 -32.83 31.31
N SER A 196 -11.67 -31.91 32.22
CA SER A 196 -10.44 -31.13 32.39
C SER A 196 -9.35 -31.94 33.13
N PRO A 197 -8.04 -31.56 33.05
CA PRO A 197 -7.49 -30.74 34.14
C PRO A 197 -6.34 -29.75 33.80
N GLN A 198 -6.30 -28.70 34.65
CA GLN A 198 -5.16 -27.98 35.26
C GLN A 198 -4.22 -27.03 34.48
N GLU A 199 -4.43 -25.75 34.80
CA GLU A 199 -3.54 -24.62 35.15
C GLU A 199 -2.00 -24.80 35.12
N THR A 200 -1.30 -23.80 34.55
CA THR A 200 -0.17 -23.11 35.19
C THR A 200 0.05 -21.68 34.62
N SER A 201 -0.07 -20.71 35.53
CA SER A 201 0.56 -19.38 35.68
C SER A 201 1.43 -18.71 34.58
N CYS A 202 1.04 -17.46 34.27
CA CYS A 202 1.72 -16.18 33.91
C CYS A 202 3.26 -16.02 34.08
N PRO A 203 3.95 -14.95 33.54
CA PRO A 203 3.44 -13.59 33.23
C PRO A 203 4.03 -12.80 32.02
N SER A 204 3.38 -11.66 31.71
CA SER A 204 3.87 -10.53 30.91
C SER A 204 5.09 -9.81 31.49
N PRO A 205 5.78 -8.97 30.69
CA PRO A 205 6.31 -7.72 31.21
C PRO A 205 5.94 -6.49 30.35
N ASP A 206 5.53 -5.44 31.07
CA ASP A 206 5.49 -4.04 30.65
C ASP A 206 6.67 -3.32 31.33
N ALA A 207 7.47 -2.54 30.59
CA ALA A 207 8.30 -1.45 31.12
C ALA A 207 8.97 -0.67 29.98
N GLY A 208 8.49 0.54 29.74
CA GLY A 208 9.09 1.49 28.83
C GLY A 208 10.42 2.09 29.33
N LYS A 209 11.34 2.34 28.40
CA LYS A 209 12.39 3.36 28.53
C LYS A 209 12.50 4.17 27.24
N LYS A 210 12.22 5.47 27.34
CA LYS A 210 12.54 6.48 26.33
C LYS A 210 14.06 6.55 26.16
N ARG A 211 14.56 6.43 24.93
CA ARG A 211 15.85 7.01 24.53
C ARG A 211 15.64 7.85 23.26
N LYS A 212 15.94 9.15 23.39
CA LYS A 212 16.24 10.04 22.28
C LYS A 212 17.58 9.59 21.68
N SER A 213 17.68 9.50 20.36
CA SER A 213 18.98 9.56 19.68
C SER A 213 18.80 10.16 18.29
N SER A 214 19.37 11.35 18.11
CA SER A 214 19.69 11.94 16.82
C SER A 214 20.78 11.11 16.15
N TRP A 215 20.56 10.65 14.92
CA TRP A 215 21.64 10.09 14.11
C TRP A 215 21.66 10.76 12.75
N SER A 216 22.78 11.42 12.52
CA SER A 216 23.30 11.98 11.28
C SER A 216 23.60 10.86 10.27
N ALA A 217 23.59 11.23 9.00
CA ALA A 217 23.82 10.37 7.86
C ALA A 217 25.19 9.67 7.94
N GLN A 218 25.18 8.34 7.98
CA GLN A 218 26.38 7.49 7.94
C GLN A 218 26.57 6.95 6.52
N GLY A 219 27.79 7.14 5.99
CA GLY A 219 28.18 6.77 4.64
C GLY A 219 28.09 5.27 4.35
N LYS A 220 27.85 4.93 3.08
CA LYS A 220 27.81 3.56 2.57
C LYS A 220 29.16 2.88 2.81
N LYS A 221 29.17 1.70 3.43
CA LYS A 221 30.38 0.96 3.78
C LYS A 221 30.85 0.14 2.58
N LEU A 222 31.90 0.60 1.90
CA LEU A 222 32.58 -0.17 0.86
C LEU A 222 33.34 -1.33 1.53
N PHE A 223 33.16 -2.55 1.04
CA PHE A 223 33.90 -3.71 1.53
C PHE A 223 34.83 -4.21 0.42
N ILE A 224 36.13 -4.09 0.64
CA ILE A 224 37.18 -4.67 -0.21
C ILE A 224 37.56 -6.02 0.43
N PRO A 225 37.35 -7.16 -0.23
CA PRO A 225 37.58 -8.47 0.41
C PRO A 225 39.06 -8.66 0.77
N ARG A 226 39.34 -8.96 2.05
CA ARG A 226 40.53 -9.72 2.44
C ARG A 226 40.10 -11.16 2.70
N SER A 227 40.70 -12.10 1.97
CA SER A 227 40.42 -13.53 2.04
C SER A 227 40.39 -14.04 3.49
N ARG A 228 39.24 -14.55 3.93
CA ARG A 228 39.14 -15.44 5.09
C ARG A 228 38.51 -16.74 4.62
N SER A 229 39.34 -17.78 4.58
CA SER A 229 38.96 -19.15 4.23
C SER A 229 37.94 -19.70 5.24
N PHE A 230 36.77 -20.11 4.76
CA PHE A 230 35.84 -20.97 5.50
C PHE A 230 35.82 -22.34 4.81
N SER A 231 36.08 -23.42 5.54
CA SER A 231 36.21 -24.77 4.96
C SER A 231 34.95 -25.28 4.25
N SER A 232 33.76 -24.88 4.70
CA SER A 232 32.49 -25.20 4.02
C SER A 232 32.30 -24.45 2.70
N PHE A 233 32.96 -23.30 2.56
CA PHE A 233 32.90 -22.44 1.38
C PHE A 233 33.76 -23.01 0.24
N SER A 234 34.98 -23.46 0.56
CA SER A 234 35.91 -24.03 -0.40
C SER A 234 35.37 -25.30 -1.07
N ASN A 235 34.60 -26.13 -0.35
CA ASN A 235 34.03 -27.38 -0.89
C ASN A 235 32.85 -27.15 -1.84
N LEU A 236 32.06 -26.09 -1.62
CA LEU A 236 30.98 -25.73 -2.54
C LEU A 236 31.57 -25.07 -3.80
N VAL A 237 32.49 -24.13 -3.61
CA VAL A 237 33.21 -23.50 -4.71
C VAL A 237 33.99 -24.52 -5.53
N SER A 238 34.70 -25.47 -4.91
CA SER A 238 35.43 -26.51 -5.64
C SER A 238 34.54 -27.50 -6.39
N LYS A 239 33.32 -27.75 -5.90
CA LYS A 239 32.30 -28.51 -6.63
C LYS A 239 31.73 -27.75 -7.82
N LEU A 240 31.59 -26.43 -7.70
CA LEU A 240 31.02 -25.57 -8.75
C LEU A 240 32.07 -25.14 -9.80
N SER A 241 33.32 -24.92 -9.39
CA SER A 241 34.41 -24.46 -10.25
C SER A 241 34.90 -25.52 -11.24
N GLN A 242 34.57 -26.80 -11.03
CA GLN A 242 34.80 -27.87 -12.01
C GLN A 242 33.96 -27.72 -13.30
N SER A 243 33.06 -26.74 -13.37
CA SER A 243 32.16 -26.51 -14.52
C SER A 243 32.39 -25.23 -15.31
N GLY A 244 33.56 -24.60 -15.17
CA GLY A 244 34.13 -23.79 -16.24
C GLY A 244 34.40 -22.34 -15.89
N TRP A 245 35.69 -22.00 -15.91
CA TRP A 245 36.25 -20.83 -16.59
C TRP A 245 37.53 -21.36 -17.28
N ASN A 246 37.66 -21.13 -18.59
CA ASN A 246 38.70 -21.62 -19.51
C ASN A 246 38.51 -23.07 -20.04
N SER A 247 37.95 -23.17 -21.26
CA SER A 247 38.29 -24.26 -22.18
C SER A 247 38.84 -23.65 -23.46
N ALA A 248 40.15 -23.74 -23.60
CA ALA A 248 40.84 -23.77 -24.89
C ALA A 248 41.81 -24.95 -24.83
N ASP A 249 41.49 -25.99 -25.61
CA ASP A 249 42.33 -27.15 -25.85
C ASP A 249 43.62 -26.75 -26.56
N SER A 250 44.76 -27.32 -26.14
CA SER A 250 45.76 -27.81 -27.07
C SER A 250 46.76 -28.75 -26.38
N SER A 251 46.77 -29.98 -26.86
CA SER A 251 47.70 -31.07 -26.55
C SER A 251 49.08 -30.86 -27.19
N GLY A 252 50.15 -31.29 -26.50
CA GLY A 252 51.33 -31.87 -27.17
C GLY A 252 52.72 -31.33 -26.78
N ASP A 253 53.42 -32.18 -26.03
CA ASP A 253 54.85 -32.54 -26.16
C ASP A 253 55.94 -31.88 -25.28
N GLU A 254 56.81 -32.76 -24.80
CA GLU A 254 57.82 -32.56 -23.75
C GLU A 254 59.20 -32.08 -24.28
N SER A 255 59.98 -31.51 -23.35
CA SER A 255 61.45 -31.45 -23.28
C SER A 255 62.23 -30.35 -24.03
N LYS A 256 62.77 -29.38 -23.28
CA LYS A 256 64.24 -29.24 -23.01
C LYS A 256 64.60 -27.97 -22.19
N LYS A 257 65.63 -28.14 -21.35
CA LYS A 257 66.39 -27.14 -20.57
C LYS A 257 67.03 -26.02 -21.44
N GLY A 258 67.17 -24.82 -20.87
CA GLY A 258 68.26 -23.89 -21.23
C GLY A 258 67.95 -22.39 -21.06
N GLU A 259 68.53 -21.78 -20.02
CA GLU A 259 69.04 -20.40 -19.89
C GLU A 259 68.34 -19.15 -20.48
N SER A 260 68.07 -18.22 -19.55
CA SER A 260 68.37 -16.77 -19.63
C SER A 260 67.86 -15.96 -20.82
N SER A 261 66.72 -15.28 -20.64
CA SER A 261 66.61 -13.82 -20.81
C SER A 261 65.22 -13.32 -20.40
N THR A 262 65.22 -12.27 -19.57
CA THR A 262 64.15 -11.28 -19.31
C THR A 262 62.74 -11.54 -19.86
N PRO A 263 61.70 -11.70 -19.01
CA PRO A 263 60.33 -11.61 -19.49
C PRO A 263 59.95 -10.13 -19.63
N ASP A 264 59.80 -9.70 -20.88
CA ASP A 264 59.04 -8.51 -21.24
C ASP A 264 57.68 -8.55 -20.53
N SER A 265 57.39 -7.47 -19.80
CA SER A 265 56.09 -7.25 -19.19
C SER A 265 55.04 -7.05 -20.27
N LEU A 266 54.42 -8.15 -20.71
CA LEU A 266 53.07 -8.11 -21.24
C LEU A 266 52.14 -7.74 -20.09
N THR A 267 51.98 -6.43 -19.91
CA THR A 267 50.94 -5.84 -19.06
C THR A 267 49.60 -6.29 -19.62
N ASP A 268 48.98 -7.27 -18.96
CA ASP A 268 47.56 -7.59 -19.11
C ASP A 268 46.80 -6.31 -18.73
N GLN A 269 46.47 -5.47 -19.72
CA GLN A 269 45.71 -4.25 -19.51
C GLN A 269 44.31 -4.66 -19.04
N LYS A 270 44.13 -4.76 -17.72
CA LYS A 270 42.80 -4.80 -17.12
C LYS A 270 42.04 -3.57 -17.63
N SER A 271 40.97 -3.78 -18.38
CA SER A 271 40.04 -2.71 -18.75
C SER A 271 39.60 -2.01 -17.46
N GLY A 272 39.87 -0.71 -17.33
CA GLY A 272 39.53 0.08 -16.13
C GLY A 272 38.02 0.30 -15.91
N PHE A 273 37.17 -0.33 -16.74
CA PHE A 273 35.73 -0.21 -16.70
C PHE A 273 35.08 -1.44 -16.05
N TYR A 274 33.95 -1.20 -15.40
CA TYR A 274 33.20 -2.21 -14.68
C TYR A 274 31.74 -2.24 -15.14
N ILE A 275 31.07 -3.36 -14.89
CA ILE A 275 29.63 -3.51 -15.05
C ILE A 275 29.03 -3.64 -13.66
N GLN A 276 27.97 -2.85 -13.41
CA GLN A 276 27.19 -2.97 -12.18
C GLN A 276 26.21 -4.14 -12.30
N VAL A 277 26.26 -5.07 -11.35
CA VAL A 277 25.31 -6.18 -11.22
C VAL A 277 24.58 -6.04 -9.89
N ASP A 278 23.26 -5.91 -9.95
CA ASP A 278 22.41 -5.76 -8.79
C ASP A 278 21.76 -7.11 -8.49
N VAL A 279 22.17 -7.75 -7.39
CA VAL A 279 21.66 -9.07 -7.03
C VAL A 279 20.76 -8.98 -5.81
N HIS A 280 19.54 -9.51 -5.94
CA HIS A 280 18.56 -9.60 -4.88
C HIS A 280 18.28 -11.07 -4.53
N TYR A 281 18.61 -11.48 -3.31
CA TYR A 281 18.26 -12.79 -2.79
C TYR A 281 16.92 -12.74 -2.05
N CYS A 282 16.00 -13.62 -2.45
CA CYS A 282 14.69 -13.78 -1.83
C CYS A 282 14.64 -15.04 -0.95
N ASP A 283 13.84 -14.98 0.13
CA ASP A 283 13.68 -16.11 1.05
C ASP A 283 12.81 -17.23 0.46
N SER A 284 12.03 -16.93 -0.58
CA SER A 284 11.19 -17.92 -1.26
C SER A 284 11.05 -17.65 -2.75
N ILE A 285 10.79 -18.71 -3.52
CA ILE A 285 10.44 -18.64 -4.95
C ILE A 285 9.20 -17.76 -5.18
N LYS A 286 8.23 -17.74 -4.25
CA LYS A 286 7.04 -16.88 -4.37
C LYS A 286 7.42 -15.40 -4.36
N GLN A 287 8.28 -15.00 -3.42
CA GLN A 287 8.79 -13.64 -3.33
C GLN A 287 9.64 -13.28 -4.57
N ALA A 288 10.51 -14.19 -5.00
CA ALA A 288 11.36 -13.98 -6.18
C ALA A 288 10.55 -13.75 -7.46
N LYS A 289 9.52 -14.59 -7.70
CA LYS A 289 8.58 -14.44 -8.82
C LYS A 289 7.79 -13.14 -8.74
N TYR A 290 7.37 -12.73 -7.55
CA TYR A 290 6.66 -11.46 -7.37
C TYR A 290 7.57 -10.25 -7.60
N LEU A 291 8.83 -10.29 -7.14
CA LEU A 291 9.80 -9.23 -7.37
C LEU A 291 10.10 -9.08 -8.87
N ARG A 292 10.31 -10.20 -9.58
CA ARG A 292 10.47 -10.23 -11.04
C ARG A 292 9.27 -9.61 -11.74
N PHE A 293 8.06 -9.97 -11.31
CA PHE A 293 6.82 -9.36 -11.81
C PHE A 293 6.82 -7.85 -11.60
N HIS A 294 7.07 -7.37 -10.39
CA HIS A 294 6.96 -5.95 -10.04
C HIS A 294 8.08 -5.08 -10.65
N GLN A 295 9.24 -5.65 -10.96
CA GLN A 295 10.36 -4.95 -11.62
C GLN A 295 10.31 -5.03 -13.15
N ALA A 296 9.50 -5.94 -13.72
CA ALA A 296 9.38 -6.09 -15.17
C ALA A 296 8.90 -4.80 -15.86
N HIS A 297 9.43 -4.57 -17.06
CA HIS A 297 9.14 -3.45 -17.95
C HIS A 297 9.47 -2.06 -17.39
N GLY A 298 10.28 -2.00 -16.31
CA GLY A 298 10.75 -0.75 -15.72
C GLY A 298 9.64 0.13 -15.15
N ASP A 299 9.25 1.17 -15.89
CA ASP A 299 8.33 2.22 -15.42
C ASP A 299 6.85 1.83 -15.48
N MET A 300 6.51 0.67 -16.05
CA MET A 300 5.13 0.26 -16.27
C MET A 300 4.27 0.26 -14.99
N TRP A 301 4.79 -0.25 -13.86
CA TRP A 301 4.04 -0.23 -12.59
C TRP A 301 3.83 1.17 -12.03
N GLN A 302 4.67 2.15 -12.39
CA GLN A 302 4.43 3.54 -12.03
C GLN A 302 3.25 4.12 -12.81
N LEU A 303 3.09 3.72 -14.07
CA LEU A 303 1.96 4.10 -14.92
C LEU A 303 0.67 3.41 -14.47
N LEU A 304 0.67 2.07 -14.37
CA LEU A 304 -0.48 1.31 -13.87
C LEU A 304 -0.88 1.76 -12.46
N GLY A 305 0.09 2.00 -11.58
CA GLY A 305 -0.14 2.53 -10.24
C GLY A 305 -0.85 3.89 -10.24
N SER A 306 -0.59 4.76 -11.22
CA SER A 306 -1.30 6.04 -11.36
C SER A 306 -2.76 5.86 -11.80
N ILE A 307 -3.05 4.81 -12.57
CA ILE A 307 -4.38 4.50 -13.10
C ILE A 307 -5.28 3.87 -12.02
N ILE A 308 -4.77 2.89 -11.27
CA ILE A 308 -5.60 2.09 -10.35
C ILE A 308 -5.83 2.76 -8.99
N LYS A 309 -4.98 3.73 -8.63
CA LYS A 309 -4.97 4.37 -7.30
C LYS A 309 -6.23 5.18 -6.97
N PRO A 310 -6.83 5.97 -7.89
CA PRO A 310 -8.13 6.60 -7.66
C PRO A 310 -9.23 5.62 -7.26
N PHE A 311 -9.18 4.40 -7.81
CA PHE A 311 -10.10 3.30 -7.50
C PHE A 311 -9.79 2.56 -6.20
N GLY A 312 -8.88 3.08 -5.38
CA GLY A 312 -8.54 2.51 -4.08
C GLY A 312 -7.61 1.31 -4.14
N LEU A 313 -7.04 1.00 -5.30
CA LEU A 313 -6.08 -0.08 -5.43
C LEU A 313 -4.65 0.41 -5.24
N THR A 314 -3.77 -0.46 -4.76
CA THR A 314 -2.34 -0.20 -4.69
C THR A 314 -1.59 -1.50 -4.87
N VAL A 315 -0.57 -1.47 -5.72
CA VAL A 315 0.42 -2.55 -5.81
C VAL A 315 1.68 -2.08 -5.09
N ASP A 316 2.22 -2.91 -4.21
CA ASP A 316 3.53 -2.71 -3.58
C ASP A 316 4.43 -3.95 -3.77
N ASN A 317 5.51 -4.05 -2.99
CA ASN A 317 6.46 -5.16 -3.06
C ASN A 317 5.91 -6.49 -2.49
N VAL A 318 4.68 -6.52 -1.99
CA VAL A 318 4.04 -7.72 -1.43
C VAL A 318 2.88 -8.20 -2.30
N GLY A 319 2.04 -7.28 -2.78
CA GLY A 319 0.84 -7.67 -3.52
C GLY A 319 -0.01 -6.51 -3.99
N LEU A 320 -1.20 -6.86 -4.47
CA LEU A 320 -2.30 -5.94 -4.74
C LEU A 320 -3.14 -5.77 -3.48
N TRP A 321 -3.45 -4.52 -3.16
CA TRP A 321 -4.22 -4.12 -1.98
C TRP A 321 -5.42 -3.27 -2.40
N ILE A 322 -6.52 -3.41 -1.66
CA ILE A 322 -7.63 -2.45 -1.67
C ILE A 322 -7.55 -1.54 -0.44
N ARG A 323 -7.98 -0.29 -0.58
CA ARG A 323 -8.00 0.73 0.49
C ARG A 323 -9.42 1.09 0.90
N VAL A 324 -9.71 0.94 2.19
CA VAL A 324 -10.95 1.43 2.81
C VAL A 324 -10.92 2.97 2.84
N PRO A 325 -11.79 3.68 2.10
CA PRO A 325 -11.73 5.15 1.93
C PRO A 325 -11.77 5.93 3.25
N GLU A 326 -12.64 5.52 4.17
CA GLU A 326 -12.86 6.17 5.47
C GLU A 326 -11.60 6.09 6.34
N ILE A 327 -10.88 4.97 6.25
CA ILE A 327 -9.63 4.76 6.97
C ILE A 327 -8.50 5.49 6.26
N GLU A 328 -8.47 5.48 4.92
CA GLU A 328 -7.41 6.08 4.10
C GLU A 328 -7.23 7.57 4.35
N ALA A 329 -8.32 8.28 4.66
CA ALA A 329 -8.31 9.71 5.00
C ALA A 329 -7.49 10.02 6.27
N VAL A 330 -7.34 9.06 7.18
CA VAL A 330 -6.69 9.24 8.48
C VAL A 330 -5.40 8.42 8.60
N ASP A 331 -5.46 7.14 8.23
CA ASP A 331 -4.35 6.19 8.31
C ASP A 331 -4.25 5.33 7.03
N LYS A 332 -3.40 5.80 6.12
CA LYS A 332 -3.13 5.14 4.83
C LYS A 332 -2.53 3.74 4.95
N LYS A 333 -1.90 3.40 6.08
CA LYS A 333 -1.30 2.06 6.27
C LYS A 333 -2.37 1.08 6.74
N ARG A 334 -3.16 1.45 7.76
CA ARG A 334 -4.29 0.63 8.25
C ARG A 334 -5.40 0.43 7.22
N ALA A 335 -5.54 1.35 6.26
CA ALA A 335 -6.57 1.26 5.24
C ALA A 335 -6.38 0.09 4.26
N LYS A 336 -5.17 -0.50 4.18
CA LYS A 336 -4.84 -1.54 3.19
C LYS A 336 -5.36 -2.91 3.62
N ILE A 337 -6.00 -3.62 2.69
CA ILE A 337 -6.39 -5.02 2.80
C ILE A 337 -5.79 -5.77 1.61
N LEU A 338 -5.05 -6.86 1.86
CA LEU A 338 -4.38 -7.61 0.81
C LEU A 338 -5.43 -8.37 0.00
N LEU A 339 -5.41 -8.20 -1.32
CA LEU A 339 -6.26 -8.95 -2.24
C LEU A 339 -5.55 -10.23 -2.71
N THR A 340 -4.33 -10.08 -3.24
CA THR A 340 -3.54 -11.20 -3.74
C THR A 340 -2.07 -10.81 -3.89
N SER A 341 -1.19 -11.81 -3.75
CA SER A 341 0.24 -11.73 -4.05
C SER A 341 0.61 -12.55 -5.30
N VAL A 342 -0.38 -13.00 -6.07
CA VAL A 342 -0.17 -13.82 -7.26
C VAL A 342 -0.18 -12.92 -8.51
N PRO A 343 0.96 -12.75 -9.22
CA PRO A 343 1.09 -11.87 -10.39
C PRO A 343 -0.04 -11.95 -11.41
N ASN A 344 -0.40 -13.16 -11.85
CA ASN A 344 -1.42 -13.35 -12.87
C ASN A 344 -2.81 -12.91 -12.39
N GLN A 345 -3.16 -13.20 -11.13
CA GLN A 345 -4.41 -12.72 -10.55
C GLN A 345 -4.48 -11.19 -10.47
N ILE A 346 -3.34 -10.52 -10.27
CA ILE A 346 -3.28 -9.04 -10.29
C ILE A 346 -3.59 -8.53 -11.70
N LEU A 347 -2.96 -9.10 -12.72
CA LEU A 347 -3.16 -8.71 -14.12
C LEU A 347 -4.58 -8.97 -14.59
N ASP A 348 -5.12 -10.15 -14.31
CA ASP A 348 -6.50 -10.52 -14.61
C ASP A 348 -7.48 -9.58 -13.89
N PHE A 349 -7.21 -9.28 -12.61
CA PHE A 349 -8.09 -8.42 -11.83
C PHE A 349 -8.14 -6.99 -12.36
N ILE A 350 -7.00 -6.40 -12.74
CA ILE A 350 -6.95 -5.06 -13.35
C ILE A 350 -7.32 -5.04 -14.84
N GLY A 351 -7.56 -6.21 -15.44
CA GLY A 351 -8.08 -6.39 -16.80
C GLY A 351 -7.04 -6.18 -17.90
N VAL A 352 -5.79 -6.55 -17.66
CA VAL A 352 -4.75 -6.55 -18.69
C VAL A 352 -4.31 -7.98 -19.01
N SER A 353 -3.84 -8.20 -20.24
CA SER A 353 -3.54 -9.55 -20.77
C SER A 353 -2.30 -10.18 -20.12
N VAL A 354 -2.50 -11.24 -19.33
CA VAL A 354 -1.43 -12.04 -18.74
C VAL A 354 -0.38 -12.51 -19.77
N PRO A 355 -0.74 -13.13 -20.91
CA PRO A 355 0.27 -13.61 -21.86
C PRO A 355 1.05 -12.47 -22.54
N GLU A 356 0.43 -11.32 -22.77
CA GLU A 356 1.14 -10.15 -23.30
C GLU A 356 2.12 -9.57 -22.28
N TYR A 357 1.77 -9.52 -20.99
CA TYR A 357 2.64 -9.03 -19.92
C TYR A 357 3.98 -9.76 -19.86
N TRP A 358 3.97 -11.08 -20.04
CA TRP A 358 5.16 -11.91 -19.88
C TRP A 358 6.08 -11.90 -21.10
N ARG A 359 5.79 -11.07 -22.12
CA ARG A 359 6.61 -10.87 -23.31
C ARG A 359 7.19 -9.46 -23.34
N PRO A 360 8.44 -9.26 -23.80
CA PRO A 360 8.96 -7.93 -24.04
C PRO A 360 8.09 -7.15 -25.03
N PHE A 361 7.81 -5.88 -24.75
CA PHE A 361 7.15 -5.00 -25.70
C PHE A 361 8.14 -4.56 -26.80
N ALA A 362 7.64 -4.43 -28.03
CA ALA A 362 8.46 -3.98 -29.16
C ALA A 362 8.99 -2.55 -28.96
N ASP A 363 8.12 -1.67 -28.48
CA ASP A 363 8.43 -0.27 -28.22
C ASP A 363 7.57 0.28 -27.05
N VAL A 364 7.84 1.53 -26.69
CA VAL A 364 7.13 2.22 -25.59
C VAL A 364 5.65 2.42 -25.92
N ASP A 365 5.29 2.60 -27.20
CA ASP A 365 3.91 2.84 -27.63
C ASP A 365 3.07 1.56 -27.54
N ALA A 366 3.65 0.40 -27.86
CA ALA A 366 3.03 -0.91 -27.64
C ALA A 366 2.77 -1.17 -26.15
N MET A 367 3.71 -0.80 -25.27
CA MET A 367 3.49 -0.86 -23.83
C MET A 367 2.40 0.10 -23.37
N PHE A 368 2.33 1.31 -23.92
CA PHE A 368 1.24 2.26 -23.61
C PHE A 368 -0.13 1.74 -24.03
N ARG A 369 -0.23 1.16 -25.24
CA ARG A 369 -1.46 0.48 -25.70
C ARG A 369 -1.82 -0.68 -24.77
N TYR A 370 -0.86 -1.48 -24.32
CA TYR A 370 -1.11 -2.54 -23.34
C TYR A 370 -1.66 -2.00 -22.01
N ILE A 371 -1.01 -0.98 -21.43
CA ILE A 371 -1.44 -0.34 -20.18
C ILE A 371 -2.87 0.22 -20.31
N SER A 372 -3.19 0.82 -21.45
CA SER A 372 -4.50 1.42 -21.73
C SER A 372 -5.65 0.40 -21.84
N LYS A 373 -5.35 -0.91 -21.95
CA LYS A 373 -6.36 -1.98 -21.89
C LYS A 373 -6.93 -2.17 -20.48
N CYS A 374 -6.25 -1.67 -19.45
CA CYS A 374 -6.76 -1.65 -18.09
C CYS A 374 -8.14 -0.97 -18.07
N TYR A 375 -9.19 -1.64 -17.61
CA TYR A 375 -10.57 -1.11 -17.67
C TYR A 375 -10.79 0.11 -16.75
N MET A 376 -9.83 0.41 -15.87
CA MET A 376 -9.78 1.63 -15.05
C MET A 376 -9.13 2.82 -15.78
N PHE A 377 -8.53 2.60 -16.96
CA PHE A 377 -7.93 3.66 -17.75
C PHE A 377 -9.00 4.41 -18.53
N TRP A 378 -9.02 5.73 -18.35
CA TRP A 378 -9.81 6.65 -19.14
C TRP A 378 -9.15 8.04 -19.12
N VAL A 379 -9.46 8.86 -20.12
CA VAL A 379 -8.96 10.23 -20.24
C VAL A 379 -10.13 11.21 -20.10
N PRO A 380 -10.16 12.05 -19.04
CA PRO A 380 -11.22 13.01 -18.82
C PRO A 380 -11.47 13.98 -19.98
N PRO A 381 -12.72 14.45 -20.18
CA PRO A 381 -13.03 15.37 -21.26
C PRO A 381 -12.31 16.73 -21.11
N ASP A 382 -12.09 17.15 -19.87
CA ASP A 382 -11.37 18.33 -19.40
C ASP A 382 -9.87 18.06 -19.15
N TYR A 383 -9.37 16.91 -19.61
CA TYR A 383 -7.97 16.58 -19.46
C TYR A 383 -7.06 17.62 -20.13
N THR A 384 -6.25 18.29 -19.32
CA THR A 384 -5.11 19.06 -19.76
C THR A 384 -3.86 18.60 -19.01
N VAL A 385 -2.70 18.82 -19.62
CA VAL A 385 -1.41 18.51 -18.98
C VAL A 385 -1.26 19.36 -17.71
N GLU A 386 -1.70 20.62 -17.74
CA GLU A 386 -1.68 21.53 -16.61
C GLU A 386 -2.55 21.01 -15.45
N HIS A 387 -3.73 20.47 -15.75
CA HIS A 387 -4.62 19.88 -14.75
C HIS A 387 -4.01 18.60 -14.15
N GLU A 388 -3.39 17.75 -14.96
CA GLU A 388 -2.66 16.57 -14.46
C GLU A 388 -1.48 16.98 -13.55
N LEU A 389 -0.74 18.03 -13.91
CA LEU A 389 0.35 18.57 -13.08
C LEU A 389 -0.14 19.20 -11.77
N ALA A 390 -1.28 19.90 -11.82
CA ALA A 390 -1.91 20.50 -10.64
C ALA A 390 -2.38 19.43 -9.64
N THR A 391 -2.96 18.34 -10.14
CA THR A 391 -3.45 17.22 -9.32
C THR A 391 -2.34 16.22 -8.93
N SER A 392 -1.19 16.26 -9.60
CA SER A 392 -0.04 15.39 -9.34
C SER A 392 0.59 15.65 -7.98
N LYS A 393 0.81 14.56 -7.23
CA LYS A 393 1.51 14.61 -5.93
C LYS A 393 3.00 14.85 -6.13
N HIS A 394 3.70 15.23 -5.06
CA HIS A 394 5.16 15.44 -5.08
C HIS A 394 5.94 14.32 -5.77
N ASN A 395 5.62 13.06 -5.46
CA ASN A 395 6.30 11.91 -6.06
C ASN A 395 6.01 11.78 -7.56
N ASP A 396 4.82 12.16 -8.02
CA ASP A 396 4.44 12.12 -9.43
C ASP A 396 5.18 13.24 -10.20
N ARG A 397 5.34 14.43 -9.59
CA ARG A 397 6.17 15.51 -10.12
C ARG A 397 7.65 15.12 -10.23
N GLN A 398 8.19 14.45 -9.22
CA GLN A 398 9.56 13.92 -9.26
C GLN A 398 9.73 12.87 -10.37
N ARG A 399 8.72 12.04 -10.63
CA ARG A 399 8.77 11.07 -11.73
C ARG A 399 8.78 11.76 -13.08
N LEU A 400 7.94 12.78 -13.27
CA LEU A 400 7.90 13.56 -14.51
C LEU A 400 9.24 14.19 -14.86
N SER A 401 10.03 14.61 -13.86
CA SER A 401 11.37 15.16 -14.10
C SER A 401 12.44 14.10 -14.36
N GLN A 402 12.35 12.93 -13.73
CA GLN A 402 13.43 11.93 -13.75
C GLN A 402 13.19 10.74 -14.70
N ARG A 403 11.94 10.52 -15.16
CA ARG A 403 11.54 9.31 -15.89
C ARG A 403 11.00 9.64 -17.28
N PRO A 404 11.80 9.45 -18.35
CA PRO A 404 11.42 9.80 -19.72
C PRO A 404 10.13 9.10 -20.20
N VAL A 405 9.95 7.82 -19.86
CA VAL A 405 8.74 7.06 -20.24
C VAL A 405 7.50 7.62 -19.55
N TYR A 406 7.60 7.98 -18.27
CA TYR A 406 6.51 8.62 -17.54
C TYR A 406 6.18 10.00 -18.12
N LYS A 407 7.19 10.78 -18.51
CA LYS A 407 7.02 12.05 -19.20
C LYS A 407 6.25 11.86 -20.51
N ARG A 408 6.66 10.91 -21.35
CA ARG A 408 6.01 10.60 -22.63
C ARG A 408 4.54 10.20 -22.46
N TRP A 409 4.22 9.45 -21.42
CA TRP A 409 2.85 9.05 -21.09
C TRP A 409 1.92 10.27 -20.85
N VAL A 410 2.40 11.26 -20.09
CA VAL A 410 1.62 12.45 -19.72
C VAL A 410 1.59 13.50 -20.82
N TYR A 411 2.74 13.81 -21.43
CA TYR A 411 2.82 14.90 -22.40
C TYR A 411 2.47 14.50 -23.84
N GLU A 412 2.53 13.21 -24.20
CA GLU A 412 2.28 12.77 -25.58
C GLU A 412 1.09 11.81 -25.65
N PHE A 413 1.14 10.69 -24.92
CA PHE A 413 0.17 9.60 -25.11
C PHE A 413 -1.27 9.96 -24.70
N LYS A 414 -1.46 10.51 -23.49
CA LYS A 414 -2.79 10.93 -23.03
C LYS A 414 -3.40 12.05 -23.88
N PRO A 415 -2.67 13.15 -24.22
CA PRO A 415 -3.16 14.14 -25.18
C PRO A 415 -3.52 13.54 -26.54
N HIS A 416 -2.70 12.63 -27.07
CA HIS A 416 -3.00 11.96 -28.32
C HIS A 416 -4.30 11.14 -28.24
N CYS A 417 -4.49 10.35 -27.17
CA CYS A 417 -5.74 9.63 -26.93
C CYS A 417 -6.95 10.58 -26.94
N ARG A 418 -6.82 11.74 -26.30
CA ARG A 418 -7.89 12.75 -26.27
C ARG A 418 -8.20 13.29 -27.67
N SER A 419 -7.18 13.64 -28.44
CA SER A 419 -7.34 14.17 -29.81
C SER A 419 -8.03 13.17 -30.76
N GLN A 420 -7.83 11.87 -30.52
CA GLN A 420 -8.43 10.78 -31.30
C GLN A 420 -9.77 10.30 -30.73
N GLY A 421 -10.27 10.90 -29.64
CA GLY A 421 -11.49 10.45 -28.96
C GLY A 421 -11.40 9.09 -28.26
N LEU A 422 -10.19 8.55 -28.10
CA LEU A 422 -9.93 7.25 -27.48
C LEU A 422 -10.05 7.34 -25.95
N TYR A 423 -10.56 6.27 -25.33
CA TYR A 423 -10.68 6.13 -23.86
C TYR A 423 -11.45 7.27 -23.18
N SER A 424 -12.43 7.84 -23.86
CA SER A 424 -13.20 9.01 -23.41
C SER A 424 -14.28 8.69 -22.35
N LYS A 425 -14.60 7.41 -22.14
CA LYS A 425 -15.63 6.96 -21.20
C LYS A 425 -15.00 6.25 -19.99
N ALA A 426 -15.37 6.69 -18.79
CA ALA A 426 -15.10 5.92 -17.58
C ALA A 426 -15.96 4.64 -17.57
N LEU A 427 -15.30 3.48 -17.55
CA LEU A 427 -15.97 2.16 -17.63
C LEU A 427 -16.36 1.60 -16.26
N THR A 428 -15.84 2.16 -15.17
CA THR A 428 -15.99 1.61 -13.82
C THR A 428 -15.89 2.72 -12.78
N THR A 429 -16.41 2.44 -11.59
CA THR A 429 -16.30 3.31 -10.40
C THR A 429 -15.46 2.64 -9.32
N ARG A 430 -15.11 3.39 -8.27
CA ARG A 430 -14.39 2.82 -7.11
C ARG A 430 -15.25 1.76 -6.40
N GLU A 431 -16.56 1.97 -6.37
CA GLU A 431 -17.55 1.07 -5.80
C GLU A 431 -17.63 -0.23 -6.60
N ASP A 432 -17.64 -0.16 -7.93
CA ASP A 432 -17.64 -1.34 -8.80
C ASP A 432 -16.36 -2.18 -8.61
N VAL A 433 -15.20 -1.51 -8.55
CA VAL A 433 -13.91 -2.19 -8.29
C VAL A 433 -13.91 -2.86 -6.92
N ARG A 434 -14.50 -2.23 -5.89
CA ARG A 434 -14.66 -2.83 -4.57
C ARG A 434 -15.57 -4.05 -4.61
N ASN A 435 -16.72 -3.95 -5.27
CA ASN A 435 -17.66 -5.07 -5.38
C ASN A 435 -17.03 -6.25 -6.14
N LYS A 436 -16.31 -5.98 -7.24
CA LYS A 436 -15.51 -6.99 -7.95
C LYS A 436 -14.45 -7.63 -7.05
N ALA A 437 -13.79 -6.85 -6.17
CA ALA A 437 -12.84 -7.39 -5.22
C ALA A 437 -13.50 -8.31 -4.18
N PHE A 438 -14.71 -7.98 -3.72
CA PHE A 438 -15.50 -8.83 -2.82
C PHE A 438 -15.87 -10.15 -3.51
N GLU A 439 -16.33 -10.09 -4.75
CA GLU A 439 -16.70 -11.27 -5.53
C GLU A 439 -15.50 -12.17 -5.81
N THR A 440 -14.36 -11.58 -6.20
CA THR A 440 -13.17 -12.31 -6.64
C THR A 440 -12.37 -12.89 -5.47
N PHE A 441 -12.12 -12.09 -4.43
CA PHE A 441 -11.20 -12.46 -3.34
C PHE A 441 -11.90 -12.79 -2.01
N LYS A 442 -13.23 -12.65 -1.94
CA LYS A 442 -14.05 -12.96 -0.75
C LYS A 442 -13.64 -12.20 0.52
N ILE A 443 -13.16 -10.96 0.35
CA ILE A 443 -12.67 -10.09 1.43
C ILE A 443 -13.73 -9.19 2.09
N GLU A 444 -15.01 -9.32 1.71
CA GLU A 444 -16.09 -8.43 2.18
C GLU A 444 -16.23 -8.38 3.71
N THR A 445 -16.22 -9.55 4.36
CA THR A 445 -16.31 -9.64 5.83
C THR A 445 -15.17 -8.92 6.51
N GLU A 446 -13.94 -9.14 6.03
CA GLU A 446 -12.74 -8.49 6.56
C GLU A 446 -12.76 -6.97 6.33
N TYR A 447 -13.21 -6.54 5.15
CA TYR A 447 -13.37 -5.13 4.81
C TYR A 447 -14.34 -4.43 5.77
N HIS A 448 -15.54 -4.98 5.92
CA HIS A 448 -16.55 -4.38 6.80
C HIS A 448 -16.17 -4.46 8.27
N GLN A 449 -15.48 -5.53 8.70
CA GLN A 449 -14.97 -5.62 10.07
C GLN A 449 -13.94 -4.52 10.33
N ARG A 450 -12.97 -4.34 9.42
CA ARG A 450 -11.93 -3.31 9.56
C ARG A 450 -12.51 -1.90 9.58
N LEU A 451 -13.51 -1.64 8.74
CA LEU A 451 -14.25 -0.38 8.75
C LEU A 451 -14.99 -0.16 10.08
N ARG A 452 -15.71 -1.18 10.57
CA ARG A 452 -16.43 -1.11 11.86
C ARG A 452 -15.48 -0.82 13.02
N ASP A 453 -14.37 -1.54 13.11
CA ASP A 453 -13.39 -1.35 14.19
C ASP A 453 -12.81 0.06 14.17
N PHE A 454 -12.50 0.58 12.98
CA PHE A 454 -12.03 1.95 12.83
C PHE A 454 -13.06 3.00 13.24
N ILE A 455 -14.32 2.86 12.80
CA ILE A 455 -15.41 3.77 13.19
C ILE A 455 -15.61 3.71 14.71
N PHE A 456 -15.63 2.52 15.29
CA PHE A 456 -15.78 2.33 16.72
C PHE A 456 -14.67 3.00 17.54
N GLU A 457 -13.41 2.84 17.13
CA GLU A 457 -12.27 3.53 17.75
C GLU A 457 -12.38 5.06 17.62
N THR A 458 -12.82 5.54 16.46
CA THR A 458 -12.98 6.97 16.18
C THR A 458 -14.08 7.57 17.05
N GLN A 459 -15.23 6.90 17.13
CA GLN A 459 -16.33 7.27 18.01
C GLN A 459 -15.92 7.27 19.48
N LYS A 460 -15.15 6.27 19.94
CA LYS A 460 -14.60 6.28 21.32
C LYS A 460 -13.76 7.53 21.58
N LYS A 461 -12.88 7.90 20.65
CA LYS A 461 -12.03 9.10 20.79
C LYS A 461 -12.88 10.36 20.80
N GLU A 462 -13.88 10.46 19.94
CA GLU A 462 -14.81 11.58 19.88
C GLU A 462 -15.60 11.73 21.18
N ILE A 463 -16.18 10.64 21.70
CA ILE A 463 -16.87 10.63 23.00
C ILE A 463 -15.94 11.09 24.12
N ILE A 464 -14.71 10.58 24.17
CA ILE A 464 -13.73 10.98 25.20
C ILE A 464 -13.37 12.47 25.06
N MET A 465 -13.23 12.98 23.84
CA MET A 465 -12.95 14.40 23.60
C MET A 465 -14.12 15.27 24.04
N GLU A 466 -15.35 14.88 23.70
CA GLU A 466 -16.57 15.58 24.08
C GLU A 466 -16.73 15.66 25.60
N ILE A 467 -16.54 14.53 26.29
CA ILE A 467 -16.55 14.47 27.76
C ILE A 467 -15.52 15.43 28.36
N LYS A 468 -14.30 15.49 27.80
CA LYS A 468 -13.21 16.30 28.33
C LYS A 468 -13.32 17.80 27.99
N LYS A 469 -13.95 18.15 26.87
CA LYS A 469 -13.98 19.54 26.39
C LYS A 469 -15.27 20.24 26.76
N ASN A 470 -16.41 19.56 26.65
CA ASN A 470 -17.71 20.19 26.73
C ASN A 470 -18.48 19.82 28.01
N ILE A 471 -18.35 18.58 28.49
CA ILE A 471 -19.06 18.14 29.71
C ILE A 471 -18.26 18.51 30.97
N PHE A 472 -16.97 18.17 31.00
CA PHE A 472 -16.05 18.51 32.07
C PHE A 472 -14.88 19.34 31.50
N PRO A 473 -15.10 20.62 31.16
CA PRO A 473 -14.08 21.46 30.53
C PRO A 473 -12.81 21.58 31.39
N PRO A 474 -11.66 21.95 30.79
CA PRO A 474 -10.47 22.32 31.55
C PRO A 474 -10.78 23.42 32.57
N LEU A 475 -10.10 23.39 33.71
CA LEU A 475 -10.24 24.42 34.75
C LEU A 475 -9.39 25.66 34.39
N ASP A 476 -9.89 26.85 34.69
CA ASP A 476 -9.14 28.10 34.53
C ASP A 476 -7.97 28.19 35.53
N GLU A 477 -6.86 28.80 35.13
CA GLU A 477 -5.67 28.94 35.98
C GLU A 477 -5.80 30.10 36.99
N PRO A 478 -5.31 29.94 38.25
CA PRO A 478 -4.62 28.76 38.79
C PRO A 478 -5.59 27.75 39.44
N ALA A 479 -5.69 26.55 38.88
CA ALA A 479 -6.49 25.46 39.44
C ALA A 479 -5.70 24.65 40.49
N THR A 480 -6.34 24.30 41.61
CA THR A 480 -5.73 23.42 42.62
C THR A 480 -5.52 22.00 42.08
N GLN A 481 -4.41 21.36 42.43
CA GLN A 481 -4.12 19.96 42.06
C GLN A 481 -5.26 18.99 42.41
N LYS A 482 -5.95 19.23 43.54
CA LYS A 482 -7.12 18.44 43.97
C LYS A 482 -8.30 18.58 42.98
N ALA A 483 -8.57 19.78 42.47
CA ALA A 483 -9.64 20.02 41.51
C ALA A 483 -9.34 19.34 40.16
N ILE A 484 -8.07 19.36 39.72
CA ILE A 484 -7.61 18.64 38.52
C ILE A 484 -7.81 17.12 38.69
N GLN A 485 -7.46 16.57 39.85
CA GLN A 485 -7.64 15.14 40.16
C GLN A 485 -9.12 14.74 40.15
N VAL A 486 -9.99 15.51 40.82
CA VAL A 486 -11.43 15.26 40.87
C VAL A 486 -12.05 15.28 39.47
N ARG A 487 -11.70 16.28 38.64
CA ARG A 487 -12.14 16.34 37.24
C ARG A 487 -11.74 15.07 36.46
N ASN A 488 -10.51 14.60 36.63
CA ASN A 488 -10.05 13.38 35.95
C ASN A 488 -10.84 12.13 36.38
N LEU A 489 -11.31 12.09 37.63
CA LEU A 489 -12.18 11.02 38.12
C LEU A 489 -13.60 11.10 37.52
N HIS A 490 -14.16 12.29 37.36
CA HIS A 490 -15.44 12.49 36.66
C HIS A 490 -15.37 12.01 35.20
N VAL A 491 -14.33 12.43 34.48
CA VAL A 491 -14.07 11.99 33.10
C VAL A 491 -13.92 10.47 33.04
N LYS A 492 -13.19 9.86 33.98
CA LYS A 492 -13.01 8.41 34.05
C LYS A 492 -14.33 7.68 34.30
N ALA A 493 -15.15 8.15 35.24
CA ALA A 493 -16.44 7.55 35.55
C ALA A 493 -17.38 7.56 34.35
N LEU A 494 -17.53 8.71 33.69
CA LEU A 494 -18.41 8.85 32.52
C LEU A 494 -17.95 7.97 31.34
N LYS A 495 -16.63 7.90 31.13
CA LYS A 495 -16.02 6.98 30.15
C LYS A 495 -16.37 5.52 30.48
N GLU A 496 -16.19 5.10 31.73
CA GLU A 496 -16.43 3.72 32.15
C GLU A 496 -17.91 3.31 31.99
N ILE A 497 -18.85 4.20 32.30
CA ILE A 497 -20.29 3.96 32.14
C ILE A 497 -20.67 3.83 30.66
N ILE A 498 -20.22 4.75 29.81
CA ILE A 498 -20.63 4.81 28.39
C ILE A 498 -19.89 3.81 27.52
N ILE A 499 -18.56 3.76 27.65
CA ILE A 499 -17.69 3.02 26.74
C ILE A 499 -17.46 1.60 27.24
N ASP A 500 -17.03 1.48 28.51
CA ASP A 500 -16.59 0.22 29.10
C ASP A 500 -17.76 -0.60 29.68
N ARG A 501 -18.95 0.02 29.80
CA ARG A 501 -20.19 -0.58 30.33
C ARG A 501 -19.98 -1.30 31.67
N VAL A 502 -19.31 -0.62 32.59
CA VAL A 502 -19.15 -1.12 33.96
C VAL A 502 -20.52 -1.38 34.60
N ASP A 503 -20.55 -2.33 35.54
CA ASP A 503 -21.75 -2.66 36.31
C ASP A 503 -22.34 -1.39 36.95
N ALA A 504 -23.67 -1.27 36.88
CA ALA A 504 -24.42 -0.16 37.46
C ALA A 504 -24.12 -0.01 38.96
N ALA A 505 -23.82 -1.09 39.68
CA ALA A 505 -23.44 -1.05 41.10
C ALA A 505 -22.20 -0.17 41.38
N ARG A 506 -21.33 0.04 40.38
CA ARG A 506 -20.07 0.78 40.55
C ARG A 506 -20.26 2.28 40.79
N TYR A 507 -21.29 2.86 40.17
CA TYR A 507 -21.62 4.30 40.23
C TYR A 507 -23.07 4.56 40.63
N ASN A 508 -23.88 3.51 40.79
CA ASN A 508 -25.33 3.55 40.91
C ASN A 508 -26.03 4.27 39.74
N ILE A 509 -25.47 4.15 38.53
CA ILE A 509 -25.98 4.76 37.30
C ILE A 509 -26.11 3.65 36.25
N VAL A 510 -27.32 3.48 35.71
CA VAL A 510 -27.62 2.49 34.66
C VAL A 510 -27.57 3.14 33.30
N ALA A 511 -26.72 2.63 32.40
CA ALA A 511 -26.68 3.09 31.02
C ALA A 511 -27.94 2.64 30.26
N PRO A 512 -28.64 3.53 29.53
CA PRO A 512 -29.87 3.19 28.82
C PRO A 512 -29.62 2.19 27.69
N LYS A 513 -30.66 1.39 27.40
CA LYS A 513 -30.64 0.48 26.24
C LYS A 513 -30.56 1.31 24.95
N GLY A 514 -29.76 0.84 23.98
CA GLY A 514 -29.64 1.50 22.67
C GLY A 514 -28.59 2.61 22.56
N LEU A 515 -27.68 2.75 23.54
CA LEU A 515 -26.43 3.54 23.35
C LEU A 515 -25.50 2.93 22.28
N ARG A 516 -25.61 1.62 22.06
CA ARG A 516 -25.01 0.95 20.89
C ARG A 516 -26.10 0.47 19.95
N LEU A 517 -25.81 0.56 18.67
CA LEU A 517 -26.59 0.00 17.58
C LEU A 517 -26.38 -1.52 17.49
N PRO A 518 -27.25 -2.28 16.79
CA PRO A 518 -27.09 -3.73 16.62
C PRO A 518 -25.75 -4.15 15.99
N ASN A 519 -25.14 -3.26 15.19
CA ASN A 519 -23.82 -3.48 14.57
C ASN A 519 -22.64 -3.21 15.53
N GLY A 520 -22.90 -2.90 16.81
CA GLY A 520 -21.89 -2.65 17.84
C GLY A 520 -21.37 -1.21 17.93
N LEU A 521 -21.67 -0.34 16.95
CA LEU A 521 -21.26 1.06 16.94
C LEU A 521 -22.06 1.91 17.93
N PHE A 522 -21.54 3.07 18.32
CA PHE A 522 -22.24 4.00 19.19
C PHE A 522 -23.34 4.75 18.43
N ASN A 523 -24.51 4.88 19.05
CA ASN A 523 -25.52 5.84 18.63
C ASN A 523 -25.10 7.21 19.17
N MET A 524 -24.29 7.94 18.39
CA MET A 524 -23.65 9.18 18.84
C MET A 524 -24.64 10.20 19.41
N PRO A 525 -25.77 10.54 18.76
CA PRO A 525 -26.74 11.47 19.34
C PRO A 525 -27.28 11.04 20.71
N ARG A 526 -27.61 9.75 20.89
CA ARG A 526 -28.08 9.24 22.18
C ARG A 526 -26.99 9.22 23.24
N VAL A 527 -25.76 8.88 22.85
CA VAL A 527 -24.61 8.89 23.76
C VAL A 527 -24.36 10.30 24.28
N LEU A 528 -24.34 11.30 23.41
CA LEU A 528 -24.09 12.69 23.81
C LEU A 528 -25.23 13.23 24.70
N ALA A 529 -26.48 13.01 24.32
CA ALA A 529 -27.63 13.42 25.13
C ALA A 529 -27.61 12.77 26.53
N PHE A 530 -27.32 11.47 26.60
CA PHE A 530 -27.21 10.77 27.87
C PHE A 530 -26.05 11.32 28.72
N ALA A 531 -24.87 11.49 28.11
CA ALA A 531 -23.68 11.99 28.79
C ALA A 531 -23.90 13.37 29.44
N SER A 532 -24.60 14.28 28.74
CA SER A 532 -24.97 15.59 29.28
C SER A 532 -25.99 15.48 30.41
N THR A 533 -26.94 14.55 30.32
CA THR A 533 -28.01 14.39 31.32
C THR A 533 -27.46 13.89 32.66
N ILE A 534 -26.51 12.95 32.65
CA ILE A 534 -25.97 12.34 33.88
C ILE A 534 -24.75 13.06 34.45
N ALA A 535 -24.33 14.19 33.86
CA ALA A 535 -23.09 14.87 34.25
C ALA A 535 -23.08 15.24 35.75
N ASN A 536 -24.19 15.80 36.26
CA ASN A 536 -24.33 16.16 37.68
C ASN A 536 -24.39 14.93 38.58
N GLU A 537 -25.08 13.87 38.17
CA GLU A 537 -25.17 12.61 38.93
C GLU A 537 -23.79 11.96 39.10
N ILE A 538 -22.93 12.05 38.07
CA ILE A 538 -21.55 11.56 38.13
C ILE A 538 -20.71 12.31 39.16
N VAL A 539 -20.85 13.63 39.25
CA VAL A 539 -20.12 14.42 40.25
C VAL A 539 -20.46 13.90 41.64
N VAL A 540 -21.76 13.77 41.94
CA VAL A 540 -22.24 13.25 43.23
C VAL A 540 -21.78 11.81 43.48
N ALA A 541 -21.86 10.93 42.48
CA ALA A 541 -21.45 9.53 42.62
C ALA A 541 -19.93 9.38 42.88
N VAL A 542 -19.11 10.18 42.22
CA VAL A 542 -17.65 10.19 42.41
C VAL A 542 -17.28 10.78 43.77
N GLU A 543 -17.96 11.83 44.22
CA GLU A 543 -17.77 12.41 45.56
C GLU A 543 -18.11 11.41 46.67
N ARG A 544 -19.27 10.76 46.60
CA ARG A 544 -19.67 9.71 47.57
C ARG A 544 -18.63 8.61 47.69
N ARG A 545 -18.05 8.19 46.57
CA ARG A 545 -17.04 7.12 46.53
C ARG A 545 -15.70 7.54 47.11
N ASN A 546 -15.29 8.80 46.92
CA ASN A 546 -13.99 9.30 47.36
C ASN A 546 -14.03 9.91 48.77
N ASN A 547 -15.22 10.15 49.34
CA ASN A 547 -15.38 10.71 50.68
C ASN A 547 -16.32 9.85 51.55
N PRO A 548 -15.87 8.68 52.03
CA PRO A 548 -16.70 7.73 52.78
C PRO A 548 -17.22 8.25 54.14
N ARG A 549 -16.71 9.38 54.65
CA ARG A 549 -17.19 10.00 55.91
C ARG A 549 -18.58 10.65 55.78
N ALA A 550 -19.04 10.98 54.58
CA ALA A 550 -20.38 11.55 54.37
C ALA A 550 -21.51 10.50 54.40
N GLN A 551 -21.18 9.20 54.44
CA GLN A 551 -22.18 8.13 54.57
C GLN A 551 -22.69 7.93 56.01
N GLY A 552 -22.09 8.59 57.00
CA GLY A 552 -22.41 8.40 58.42
C GLY A 552 -23.39 9.39 59.06
N GLU A 553 -23.78 10.48 58.39
CA GLU A 553 -24.46 11.62 59.06
C GLU A 553 -25.89 11.93 58.58
N SER A 554 -26.57 11.02 57.88
CA SER A 554 -27.99 11.22 57.51
C SER A 554 -28.95 10.08 57.87
N THR A 555 -28.50 9.12 58.66
CA THR A 555 -29.38 8.15 59.32
C THR A 555 -29.03 8.09 60.79
N ASN A 556 -29.56 9.06 61.56
CA ASN A 556 -30.00 8.87 62.94
C ASN A 556 -30.46 10.21 63.50
N GLN A 557 -31.73 10.55 63.24
CA GLN A 557 -32.58 11.27 64.19
C GLN A 557 -34.04 11.02 63.82
N ALA A 558 -34.57 9.90 64.34
CA ALA A 558 -35.93 9.72 64.86
C ALA A 558 -36.17 8.24 65.18
N GLN A 559 -35.65 7.79 66.33
CA GLN A 559 -36.32 6.81 67.21
C GLN A 559 -37.65 7.46 67.65
N GLN A 560 -38.79 6.79 67.84
CA GLN A 560 -39.04 5.58 68.61
C GLN A 560 -40.49 5.10 68.32
N GLY A 561 -40.74 3.81 68.53
CA GLY A 561 -41.88 3.07 67.96
C GLY A 561 -43.25 3.22 68.62
N THR A 562 -44.22 2.54 68.01
CA THR A 562 -45.33 1.90 68.71
C THR A 562 -45.91 0.79 67.84
N ASP A 563 -46.16 -0.36 68.47
CA ASP A 563 -46.66 -1.60 67.90
C ASP A 563 -48.06 -1.51 67.27
N GLY A 564 -48.29 -2.37 66.28
CA GLY A 564 -49.51 -3.16 66.10
C GLY A 564 -50.85 -2.45 65.90
N ARG A 565 -51.30 -2.36 64.63
CA ARG A 565 -52.72 -2.64 64.30
C ARG A 565 -52.91 -3.02 62.84
N ALA A 566 -53.36 -4.25 62.63
CA ALA A 566 -53.96 -4.71 61.38
C ALA A 566 -55.30 -4.01 61.16
N ILE A 567 -55.49 -3.38 59.99
CA ILE A 567 -56.81 -3.03 59.42
C ILE A 567 -56.70 -3.10 57.89
N THR A 568 -57.26 -4.16 57.31
CA THR A 568 -57.77 -4.20 55.93
C THR A 568 -58.84 -3.13 55.72
N PRO A 569 -58.96 -2.52 54.53
CA PRO A 569 -60.23 -1.99 54.07
C PRO A 569 -60.79 -2.82 52.93
N GLU A 570 -61.97 -3.37 53.20
CA GLU A 570 -62.92 -3.92 52.24
C GLU A 570 -63.27 -2.92 51.13
N VAL A 571 -63.60 -3.50 49.98
CA VAL A 571 -64.41 -2.90 48.92
C VAL A 571 -65.85 -2.71 49.41
N PRO A 572 -66.53 -1.62 49.02
CA PRO A 572 -67.95 -1.72 48.76
C PRO A 572 -68.30 -1.31 47.32
N SER A 573 -68.91 -2.28 46.64
CA SER A 573 -69.71 -2.11 45.43
C SER A 573 -70.94 -1.23 45.70
N LEU A 574 -71.34 -0.42 44.73
CA LEU A 574 -72.73 0.06 44.61
C LEU A 574 -73.26 -0.25 43.20
N GLN A 575 -74.35 -1.01 43.21
CA GLN A 575 -75.23 -1.35 42.09
C GLN A 575 -76.10 -0.16 41.67
N GLY A 576 -76.53 -0.18 40.40
CA GLY A 576 -77.78 0.45 39.94
C GLY A 576 -77.75 0.95 38.49
N GLY A 577 -78.31 0.15 37.56
CA GLY A 577 -78.46 0.46 36.11
C GLY A 577 -79.54 1.53 35.78
N PRO A 578 -80.08 1.62 34.53
CA PRO A 578 -80.57 0.46 33.77
C PRO A 578 -80.43 0.51 32.21
N THR A 579 -80.63 -0.67 31.58
CA THR A 579 -81.25 -0.97 30.25
C THR A 579 -80.89 -0.11 29.02
N SER A 580 -80.49 -0.63 27.85
CA SER A 580 -81.27 -1.53 26.99
C SER A 580 -80.50 -1.94 25.71
N GLN A 581 -80.66 -3.21 25.30
CA GLN A 581 -80.87 -3.74 23.94
C GLN A 581 -79.84 -3.55 22.80
N GLY A 582 -79.49 -4.67 22.16
CA GLY A 582 -79.32 -4.72 20.70
C GLY A 582 -78.05 -5.37 20.12
N LEU A 583 -77.99 -6.71 20.15
CA LEU A 583 -77.22 -7.58 19.24
C LEU A 583 -77.86 -7.56 17.80
N PRO A 584 -77.30 -8.12 16.69
CA PRO A 584 -76.02 -8.82 16.48
C PRO A 584 -75.41 -8.50 15.06
N PRO A 585 -74.68 -9.39 14.32
CA PRO A 585 -73.57 -8.98 13.43
C PRO A 585 -73.79 -9.38 11.94
N GLY A 586 -72.82 -9.09 11.08
CA GLY A 586 -72.48 -9.95 9.93
C GLY A 586 -72.64 -9.36 8.52
N GLY A 587 -71.70 -9.77 7.66
CA GLY A 587 -71.73 -9.70 6.18
C GLY A 587 -71.00 -8.47 5.62
N THR A 588 -69.95 -8.60 4.79
CA THR A 588 -69.56 -9.67 3.84
C THR A 588 -68.06 -9.76 3.68
#